data_AF-A0A6J1X6Z7-F1
#
_entry.id   AF-A0A6J1X6Z7-F1
#
_cell.length_a   1.000
_cell.length_b   1.000
_cell.length_c   1.000
_cell.angle_alpha   90.00
_cell.angle_beta   90.00
_cell.angle_gamma   90.00
#
_symmetry.space_group_name_H-M   'P 1'
#
loop_
_entity.id
_entity.type
_entity.pdbx_description
1 polymer ?
#
loop_
_entity_poly.entity_id
_entity_poly.type
_entity_poly.pdbx_seq_one_letter_code
_entity_poly.pdbx_strand_id
1 'polypeptide(L)'
;LTRPYYLFETTEYYNHPLYIESLSVVQPNDIGVIKFGRELVFNDYVQPIRLQNSASRNRNYHDIRLTASGWGRTWTGGSSPENLNWVYLNGTSNAICRNAFGGSSTIQDSTICASAYNVSSQSVCQ
;
A
#
# COMPACT_ATOMS: atom_id res chain seq x y z
N LEU A 1 -7.94 2.67 -17.08
CA LEU A 1 -9.17 2.78 -16.27
C LEU A 1 -10.25 3.47 -17.09
N THR A 2 -10.91 2.70 -17.93
CA THR A 2 -11.89 3.17 -18.91
C THR A 2 -13.33 2.96 -18.44
N ARG A 3 -13.53 2.20 -17.37
CA ARG A 3 -14.86 1.77 -16.89
C ARG A 3 -14.98 1.87 -15.36
N PRO A 4 -14.99 3.08 -14.78
CA PRO A 4 -15.17 3.24 -13.35
C PRO A 4 -16.60 2.82 -12.93
N TYR A 5 -16.72 2.19 -11.75
CA TYR A 5 -18.02 1.94 -11.13
C TYR A 5 -18.59 3.22 -10.50
N TYR A 6 -17.73 3.97 -9.80
CA TYR A 6 -18.01 5.32 -9.32
C TYR A 6 -16.92 6.28 -9.79
N LEU A 7 -17.35 7.49 -10.16
CA LEU A 7 -16.47 8.62 -10.42
C LEU A 7 -17.06 9.85 -9.73
N PHE A 8 -16.30 10.47 -8.86
CA PHE A 8 -16.65 11.71 -8.17
C PHE A 8 -15.40 12.39 -7.63
N GLU A 9 -15.52 13.68 -7.34
CA GLU A 9 -14.43 14.53 -6.86
C GLU A 9 -14.63 14.90 -5.39
N THR A 10 -13.54 15.25 -4.71
CA THR A 10 -13.56 15.80 -3.35
C THR A 10 -12.35 16.70 -3.14
N THR A 11 -12.52 17.72 -2.31
CA THR A 11 -11.45 18.61 -1.85
C THR A 11 -11.07 18.35 -0.39
N GLU A 12 -11.73 17.39 0.27
CA GLU A 12 -11.52 17.07 1.68
C GLU A 12 -10.55 15.88 1.80
N TYR A 13 -9.32 16.17 2.18
CA TYR A 13 -8.27 15.18 2.44
C TYR A 13 -7.49 15.54 3.70
N TYR A 14 -6.93 14.50 4.34
CA TYR A 14 -6.16 14.62 5.57
C TYR A 14 -4.88 13.83 5.42
N ASN A 15 -3.75 14.53 5.31
CA ASN A 15 -2.44 13.91 5.37
C ASN A 15 -2.01 13.71 6.82
N HIS A 16 -1.18 12.70 7.06
CA HIS A 16 -0.62 12.50 8.39
C HIS A 16 0.13 13.79 8.85
N PRO A 17 -0.08 14.29 10.08
CA PRO A 17 0.52 15.56 10.53
C PRO A 17 2.05 15.62 10.50
N LEU A 18 2.70 14.45 10.51
CA LEU A 18 4.16 14.32 10.43
C LEU A 18 4.70 14.05 9.02
N TYR A 19 3.83 13.95 8.00
CA TYR A 19 4.25 13.86 6.62
C TYR A 19 4.60 15.26 6.08
N ILE A 20 5.77 15.44 5.49
CA ILE A 20 6.24 16.74 5.02
C ILE A 20 6.07 16.82 3.50
N GLU A 21 4.99 17.45 3.04
CA GLU A 21 4.61 17.50 1.62
C GLU A 21 5.65 18.16 0.71
N SER A 22 6.42 19.12 1.23
CA SER A 22 7.44 19.84 0.46
C SER A 22 8.69 19.00 0.17
N LEU A 23 8.85 17.83 0.80
CA LEU A 23 9.97 16.93 0.57
C LEU A 23 9.67 15.97 -0.59
N SER A 24 10.50 16.00 -1.63
CA SER A 24 10.44 15.05 -2.76
C SER A 24 11.32 13.82 -2.51
N VAL A 25 11.23 13.23 -1.31
CA VAL A 25 11.97 12.01 -0.92
C VAL A 25 11.04 11.02 -0.24
N VAL A 26 11.42 9.73 -0.28
CA VAL A 26 10.69 8.69 0.45
C VAL A 26 10.81 8.96 1.95
N GLN A 27 9.67 9.15 2.61
CA GLN A 27 9.60 9.50 4.02
C GLN A 27 8.60 8.62 4.78
N PRO A 28 8.78 8.47 6.10
CA PRO A 28 7.80 7.81 6.96
C PRO A 28 6.46 8.54 7.01
N ASN A 29 5.46 7.90 7.60
CA ASN A 29 4.10 8.43 7.75
C ASN A 29 3.41 8.77 6.42
N ASP A 30 3.77 8.06 5.35
CA ASP A 30 3.12 8.14 4.05
C ASP A 30 1.72 7.48 4.11
N ILE A 31 0.79 8.22 4.71
CA ILE A 31 -0.61 7.84 4.86
C ILE A 31 -1.49 9.09 4.79
N GLY A 32 -2.54 9.01 3.98
CA GLY A 32 -3.56 10.03 3.84
C GLY A 32 -4.96 9.42 3.83
N VAL A 33 -5.94 10.19 4.27
CA VAL A 33 -7.36 9.83 4.26
C VAL A 33 -8.10 10.81 3.38
N ILE A 34 -8.86 10.29 2.42
CA ILE A 34 -9.72 11.08 1.55
C ILE A 34 -11.15 10.90 2.03
N LYS A 35 -11.86 12.01 2.30
CA LYS A 35 -13.26 11.98 2.68
C LYS A 35 -14.12 12.26 1.45
N PHE A 36 -15.06 11.36 1.19
CA PHE A 36 -15.99 11.52 0.09
C PHE A 36 -17.11 12.50 0.50
N GLY A 37 -17.48 13.41 -0.39
CA GLY A 37 -18.63 14.32 -0.20
C GLY A 37 -20.00 13.63 -0.32
N ARG A 38 -20.02 12.30 -0.42
CA ARG A 38 -21.19 11.45 -0.57
C ARG A 38 -20.94 10.09 0.07
N GLU A 39 -22.00 9.45 0.51
CA GLU A 39 -21.93 8.07 1.00
C GLU A 39 -21.76 7.08 -0.16
N LEU A 40 -20.99 6.02 0.08
CA LEU A 40 -20.91 4.88 -0.83
C LEU A 40 -21.95 3.85 -0.43
N VAL A 41 -22.72 3.37 -1.39
CA VAL A 41 -23.67 2.27 -1.18
C VAL A 41 -22.91 0.96 -1.35
N PHE A 42 -22.84 0.17 -0.27
CA PHE A 42 -22.16 -1.13 -0.30
C PHE A 42 -22.97 -2.18 -1.08
N ASN A 43 -22.25 -3.01 -1.83
CA ASN A 43 -22.78 -4.09 -2.66
C ASN A 43 -21.68 -5.12 -2.94
N ASP A 44 -21.93 -6.10 -3.82
CA ASP A 44 -20.96 -7.17 -4.14
C ASP A 44 -19.62 -6.67 -4.70
N TYR A 45 -19.58 -5.46 -5.28
CA TYR A 45 -18.39 -4.83 -5.86
C TYR A 45 -17.73 -3.79 -4.95
N VAL A 46 -18.45 -3.28 -3.94
CA VAL A 46 -17.98 -2.19 -3.07
C VAL A 46 -18.20 -2.58 -1.61
N GLN A 47 -17.12 -2.89 -0.92
CA GLN A 47 -17.09 -3.27 0.49
C GLN A 47 -15.89 -2.64 1.21
N PRO A 48 -16.01 -2.30 2.50
CA PRO A 48 -14.87 -1.82 3.28
C PRO A 48 -13.92 -2.97 3.62
N ILE A 49 -12.63 -2.65 3.77
CA ILE A 49 -11.65 -3.55 4.38
C ILE A 49 -11.62 -3.34 5.90
N ARG A 50 -11.42 -4.43 6.66
CA ARG A 50 -11.26 -4.32 8.12
C ARG A 50 -9.91 -3.70 8.46
N LEU A 51 -9.94 -2.75 9.40
CA LEU A 51 -8.73 -2.25 10.03
C LEU A 51 -8.17 -3.28 11.02
N GLN A 52 -6.84 -3.28 11.17
CA GLN A 52 -6.13 -4.13 12.11
C GLN A 52 -6.55 -3.79 13.55
N ASN A 53 -6.72 -4.83 14.37
CA ASN A 53 -6.99 -4.66 15.79
C ASN A 53 -5.78 -4.02 16.50
N SER A 54 -6.03 -3.05 17.39
CA SER A 54 -4.99 -2.33 18.12
C SER A 54 -4.12 -3.21 19.01
N ALA A 55 -4.63 -4.34 19.51
CA ALA A 55 -3.85 -5.33 20.24
C ALA A 55 -2.79 -6.01 19.37
N SER A 56 -3.01 -6.04 18.06
CA SER A 56 -2.06 -6.58 17.08
C SER A 56 -1.12 -5.52 16.52
N ARG A 57 -1.12 -4.27 16.98
CA ARG A 57 -0.37 -3.16 16.35
C ARG A 57 1.11 -3.45 16.09
N ASN A 58 1.75 -4.21 16.99
CA ASN A 58 3.17 -4.58 16.92
C ASN A 58 3.38 -6.01 16.39
N ARG A 59 2.41 -6.56 15.65
CA ARG A 59 2.52 -7.90 15.08
C ARG A 59 3.70 -7.95 14.13
N ASN A 60 4.55 -8.96 14.31
CA ASN A 60 5.56 -9.31 13.32
C ASN A 60 4.88 -10.03 12.14
N TYR A 61 5.08 -9.52 10.93
CA TYR A 61 4.53 -10.09 9.70
C TYR A 61 5.54 -10.99 8.96
N HIS A 62 6.67 -11.32 9.56
CA HIS A 62 7.64 -12.27 9.00
C HIS A 62 6.98 -13.60 8.62
N ASP A 63 7.24 -14.07 7.40
CA ASP A 63 6.67 -15.29 6.80
C ASP A 63 5.15 -15.35 6.72
N ILE A 64 4.47 -14.21 6.92
CA ILE A 64 3.04 -14.10 6.68
C ILE A 64 2.83 -13.80 5.20
N ARG A 65 2.04 -14.63 4.53
CA ARG A 65 1.59 -14.35 3.16
C ARG A 65 0.69 -13.12 3.15
N LEU A 66 1.10 -12.10 2.41
CA LEU A 66 0.38 -10.86 2.16
C LEU A 66 -0.18 -10.85 0.73
N THR A 67 -1.17 -10.01 0.49
CA THR A 67 -1.74 -9.79 -0.84
C THR A 67 -1.67 -8.31 -1.18
N ALA A 68 -1.17 -7.99 -2.37
CA ALA A 68 -1.24 -6.65 -2.96
C ALA A 68 -2.05 -6.71 -4.26
N SER A 69 -2.75 -5.63 -4.59
CA SER A 69 -3.55 -5.52 -5.82
C SER A 69 -3.53 -4.10 -6.37
N GLY A 70 -3.62 -3.97 -7.69
CA GLY A 70 -3.75 -2.66 -8.33
C GLY A 70 -3.66 -2.71 -9.85
N TRP A 71 -3.63 -1.52 -10.44
CA TRP A 71 -3.46 -1.25 -11.87
C TRP A 71 -2.10 -0.59 -12.17
N GLY A 72 -1.12 -0.77 -11.27
CA GLY A 72 0.25 -0.31 -11.50
C GLY A 72 0.89 -0.98 -12.72
N ARG A 73 2.05 -0.50 -13.15
CA ARG A 73 2.77 -1.12 -14.27
C ARG A 73 3.07 -2.58 -13.96
N THR A 74 3.10 -3.41 -15.00
CA THR A 74 3.41 -4.85 -14.86
C THR A 74 4.90 -5.14 -14.81
N TRP A 75 5.74 -4.18 -15.20
CA TRP A 75 7.19 -4.15 -15.01
C TRP A 75 7.69 -2.69 -15.10
N THR A 76 8.92 -2.44 -14.67
CA THR A 76 9.54 -1.11 -14.71
C THR A 76 9.54 -0.53 -16.13
N GLY A 77 8.91 0.63 -16.31
CA GLY A 77 8.79 1.29 -17.63
C GLY A 77 7.75 0.66 -18.57
N GLY A 78 7.02 -0.36 -18.13
CA GLY A 78 5.93 -0.98 -18.88
C GLY A 78 4.62 -0.20 -18.87
N SER A 79 3.58 -0.80 -19.44
CA SER A 79 2.21 -0.25 -19.42
C SER A 79 1.43 -0.72 -18.20
N SER A 80 0.50 0.13 -17.74
CA SER A 80 -0.53 -0.27 -16.78
C SER A 80 -1.61 -1.13 -17.45
N PRO A 81 -2.08 -2.20 -16.79
CA PRO A 81 -3.16 -3.04 -17.28
C PRO A 81 -4.52 -2.34 -17.12
N GLU A 82 -5.50 -2.75 -17.92
CA GLU A 82 -6.90 -2.32 -17.75
C GLU A 82 -7.62 -3.12 -16.65
N ASN A 83 -7.27 -4.40 -16.50
CA ASN A 83 -7.82 -5.29 -15.49
C ASN A 83 -7.04 -5.17 -14.17
N LEU A 84 -7.74 -5.34 -13.06
CA LEU A 84 -7.12 -5.41 -11.74
C LEU A 84 -6.20 -6.63 -11.67
N ASN A 85 -4.94 -6.41 -11.35
CA ASN A 85 -4.00 -7.48 -11.04
C ASN A 85 -3.79 -7.59 -9.53
N TRP A 86 -3.31 -8.75 -9.11
CA TRP A 86 -2.96 -9.03 -7.73
C TRP A 86 -1.78 -9.98 -7.65
N VAL A 87 -1.08 -9.98 -6.52
CA VAL A 87 0.09 -10.82 -6.28
C VAL A 87 0.19 -11.18 -4.80
N TYR A 88 0.73 -12.36 -4.52
CA TYR A 88 1.17 -12.71 -3.16
C TYR A 88 2.57 -12.16 -2.89
N LEU A 89 2.77 -11.69 -1.67
CA LEU A 89 4.06 -11.28 -1.15
C LEU A 89 4.34 -12.02 0.16
N ASN A 90 5.61 -12.17 0.53
CA ASN A 90 5.98 -12.68 1.85
C ASN A 90 6.31 -11.50 2.77
N GLY A 91 5.66 -11.39 3.91
CA GLY A 91 6.02 -10.38 4.90
C GLY A 91 7.42 -10.64 5.47
N THR A 92 8.14 -9.56 5.75
CA THR A 92 9.51 -9.62 6.31
C THR A 92 9.68 -8.68 7.49
N SER A 93 10.68 -8.95 8.32
CA SER A 93 10.96 -8.13 9.50
C SER A 93 11.60 -6.79 9.12
N ASN A 94 11.37 -5.76 9.94
CA ASN A 94 12.03 -4.46 9.78
C ASN A 94 13.55 -4.55 9.84
N ALA A 95 14.11 -5.53 10.56
CA ALA A 95 15.56 -5.74 10.62
C ALA A 95 16.12 -6.19 9.26
N ILE A 96 15.52 -7.20 8.64
CA ILE A 96 15.91 -7.67 7.30
C ILE A 96 15.73 -6.55 6.27
N CYS A 97 14.58 -5.86 6.33
CA CYS A 97 14.26 -4.77 5.44
C CYS A 97 15.27 -3.61 5.55
N ARG A 98 15.58 -3.13 6.77
CA ARG A 98 16.59 -2.09 7.00
C ARG A 98 17.94 -2.47 6.42
N ASN A 99 18.38 -3.71 6.63
CA ASN A 99 19.65 -4.19 6.09
C ASN A 99 19.65 -4.20 4.56
N ALA A 100 18.56 -4.63 3.92
CA ALA A 100 18.42 -4.63 2.46
C ALA A 100 18.45 -3.21 1.86
N PHE A 101 17.98 -2.21 2.61
CA PHE A 101 17.99 -0.79 2.21
C PHE A 101 19.14 0.01 2.84
N GLY A 102 20.27 -0.62 3.16
CA GLY A 102 21.48 0.08 3.60
C GLY A 102 21.35 0.86 4.91
N GLY A 103 20.47 0.41 5.82
CA GLY A 103 20.20 1.09 7.09
C GLY A 103 19.29 2.31 6.96
N SER A 104 18.50 2.40 5.87
CA SER A 104 17.58 3.52 5.64
C SER A 104 16.71 3.84 6.87
N SER A 105 16.72 5.11 7.27
CA SER A 105 15.91 5.66 8.36
C SER A 105 14.42 5.77 8.00
N THR A 106 14.06 5.57 6.74
CA THR A 106 12.65 5.52 6.30
C THR A 106 11.94 4.27 6.84
N ILE A 107 12.66 3.17 7.05
CA ILE A 107 12.09 1.94 7.61
C ILE A 107 12.00 2.08 9.14
N GLN A 108 10.82 2.43 9.62
CA GLN A 108 10.50 2.59 11.04
C GLN A 108 9.86 1.32 11.61
N ASP A 109 9.69 1.27 12.93
CA ASP A 109 8.97 0.18 13.60
C ASP A 109 7.49 0.10 13.18
N SER A 110 6.92 1.21 12.68
CA SER A 110 5.58 1.29 12.09
C SER A 110 5.49 0.78 10.65
N THR A 111 6.61 0.49 9.99
CA THR A 111 6.65 0.02 8.61
C THR A 111 6.37 -1.49 8.54
N ILE A 112 5.59 -1.93 7.55
CA ILE A 112 5.47 -3.34 7.17
C ILE A 112 6.25 -3.53 5.87
N CYS A 113 7.21 -4.45 5.88
CA CYS A 113 7.97 -4.79 4.68
C CYS A 113 7.49 -6.13 4.11
N ALA A 114 7.64 -6.27 2.80
CA ALA A 114 7.34 -7.51 2.08
C ALA A 114 8.38 -7.76 0.99
N SER A 115 8.58 -9.03 0.67
CA SER A 115 9.42 -9.51 -0.42
C SER A 115 8.61 -10.37 -1.39
N ALA A 116 9.26 -10.80 -2.47
CA ALA A 116 8.73 -11.83 -3.36
C ALA A 116 8.24 -13.05 -2.57
N TYR A 117 7.11 -13.63 -2.99
CA TYR A 117 6.52 -14.81 -2.35
C TYR A 117 7.14 -16.11 -2.88
N ASN A 118 7.06 -16.35 -4.19
CA ASN A 118 7.58 -17.57 -4.84
C ASN A 118 8.62 -17.28 -5.91
N VAL A 119 8.43 -16.22 -6.70
CA VAL A 119 9.30 -15.85 -7.81
C VAL A 119 9.89 -14.48 -7.53
N SER A 120 11.21 -14.33 -7.68
CA SER A 120 11.92 -13.10 -7.34
C SER A 120 11.45 -11.85 -8.09
N SER A 121 10.75 -12.02 -9.22
CA SER A 121 10.12 -10.94 -9.99
C SER A 121 8.75 -10.49 -9.46
N GLN A 122 8.20 -11.13 -8.43
CA GLN A 122 6.91 -10.75 -7.82
C GLN A 122 7.09 -9.55 -6.91
N SER A 123 6.46 -8.43 -7.27
CA SER A 123 6.43 -7.21 -6.46
C SER A 123 5.27 -6.31 -6.87
N VAL A 124 5.13 -5.17 -6.19
CA VAL A 124 4.34 -4.01 -6.65
C VAL A 124 5.21 -3.13 -7.54
N CYS A 125 4.61 -2.39 -8.49
CA CYS A 125 5.34 -1.54 -9.42
C CYS A 125 4.53 -0.30 -9.80
N GLN A 126 5.25 0.81 -10.02
CA GLN A 126 4.71 2.12 -10.38
C GLN A 126 5.09 2.50 -11.82
#